data_AF-A0A931VLT5-F1
#
_entry.id   AF-A0A931VLT5-F1
#
_cell.length_a   1.000
_cell.length_b   1.000
_cell.length_c   1.000
_cell.angle_alpha   90.00
_cell.angle_beta   90.00
_cell.angle_gamma   90.00
#
_symmetry.space_group_name_H-M   'P 1'
#
loop_
_entity.id
_entity.type
_entity.pdbx_description
1 polymer ?
#
loop_
_entity_poly.entity_id
_entity_poly.type
_entity_poly.pdbx_seq_one_letter_code
_entity_poly.pdbx_strand_id
1 'polypeptide(L)'
;MSFFIFSSRSISALATEIIFSLFISSLCRDSRDLSFSCNNKLKDAIGEKYKVEGELRQVIKQNIARLKEIKSYRGIRHLKRLPVRGQRTKTNSRSVRGNVRKTAGSGKRKADLK
;
A
#
# COMPACT_ATOMS: atom_id res chain seq x y z
N MET A 1 12.19 20.10 -4.69
CA MET A 1 10.98 20.08 -3.83
C MET A 1 10.53 18.64 -3.67
N SER A 2 11.38 17.75 -3.12
CA SER A 2 11.77 17.70 -1.70
C SER A 2 10.54 17.49 -0.82
N PHE A 3 10.18 16.23 -0.55
CA PHE A 3 9.47 15.74 0.64
C PHE A 3 9.12 14.25 0.44
N PHE A 4 10.15 13.40 0.50
CA PHE A 4 9.95 11.95 0.66
C PHE A 4 10.98 11.39 1.63
N ILE A 5 11.17 12.07 2.77
CA ILE A 5 11.79 11.44 3.94
C ILE A 5 10.68 10.62 4.60
N PHE A 6 10.44 9.44 4.04
CA PHE A 6 9.53 8.47 4.63
C PHE A 6 10.27 7.82 5.81
N SER A 7 10.07 8.38 7.00
CA SER A 7 10.30 7.70 8.27
C SER A 7 9.30 6.55 8.38
N SER A 8 9.59 5.48 7.66
CA SER A 8 8.94 4.19 7.78
C SER A 8 10.00 3.20 7.40
N ARG A 9 10.34 2.30 8.32
CA ARG A 9 11.21 1.14 8.07
C ARG A 9 10.77 0.54 6.74
N SER A 10 11.60 0.73 5.70
CA SER A 10 11.29 0.23 4.37
C SER A 10 11.23 -1.29 4.43
N ILE A 11 10.45 -1.89 3.53
CA ILE A 11 10.37 -3.36 3.43
C ILE A 11 11.78 -3.96 3.27
N SER A 12 12.67 -3.25 2.57
CA SER A 12 14.09 -3.60 2.46
C SER A 12 14.83 -3.60 3.80
N ALA A 13 14.58 -2.63 4.67
CA ALA A 13 15.21 -2.55 5.99
C ALA A 13 14.71 -3.67 6.93
N LEU A 14 13.42 -4.00 6.89
CA LEU A 14 12.89 -5.14 7.65
C LEU A 14 13.45 -6.48 7.15
N ALA A 15 13.59 -6.62 5.83
CA ALA A 15 14.18 -7.82 5.23
C ALA A 15 15.64 -8.01 5.66
N THR A 16 16.46 -6.96 5.63
CA THR A 16 17.86 -7.05 6.09
C THR A 16 17.97 -7.43 7.56
N GLU A 17 17.08 -6.90 8.40
CA GLU A 17 17.04 -7.22 9.84
C GLU A 17 16.66 -8.67 10.10
N ILE A 18 15.66 -9.21 9.38
CA ILE A 18 15.25 -10.61 9.50
C ILE A 18 16.39 -11.54 9.07
N ILE A 19 17.04 -11.23 7.94
CA ILE A 19 18.17 -12.01 7.42
C ILE A 19 19.35 -11.98 8.40
N PHE A 20 19.65 -10.81 8.98
CA PHE A 20 20.70 -10.66 9.99
C PHE A 20 20.38 -11.43 11.27
N SER A 21 19.12 -11.36 11.74
CA SER A 21 18.68 -12.06 12.96
C SER A 21 18.71 -13.59 12.87
N LEU A 22 18.56 -14.13 11.66
CA LEU A 22 18.60 -15.58 11.40
C LEU A 22 19.96 -16.06 10.88
N PHE A 23 20.92 -15.15 10.70
CA PHE A 23 22.27 -15.41 10.20
C PHE A 23 22.31 -16.22 8.88
N ILE A 24 21.33 -15.99 7.99
CA ILE A 24 21.17 -16.74 6.74
C ILE A 24 22.21 -16.30 5.67
N SER A 25 22.88 -15.17 5.90
CA SER A 25 23.80 -14.49 4.99
C SER A 25 24.99 -15.31 4.49
N SER A 26 25.34 -16.44 5.13
CA SER A 26 26.46 -17.30 4.71
C SER A 26 26.05 -18.51 3.86
N LEU A 27 24.76 -18.88 3.82
CA LEU A 27 24.30 -20.17 3.28
C LEU A 27 23.44 -20.08 2.01
N CYS A 28 22.82 -18.94 1.72
CA CYS A 28 21.92 -18.78 0.58
C CYS A 28 22.23 -17.49 -0.18
N ARG A 29 23.00 -17.61 -1.28
CA ARG A 29 23.36 -16.48 -2.16
C ARG A 29 22.26 -16.15 -3.17
N ASP A 30 21.44 -17.14 -3.51
CA ASP A 30 20.39 -17.07 -4.54
C ASP A 30 19.03 -17.55 -4.02
N SER A 31 17.94 -16.92 -4.50
CA SER A 31 16.55 -17.25 -4.14
C SER A 31 16.08 -18.63 -4.59
N ARG A 32 16.81 -19.24 -5.54
CA ARG A 32 16.48 -20.53 -6.16
C ARG A 32 16.96 -21.72 -5.32
N ASP A 33 17.97 -21.52 -4.48
CA ASP A 33 18.66 -22.59 -3.76
C ASP A 33 18.47 -22.46 -2.23
N LEU A 34 17.24 -22.16 -1.78
CA LEU A 34 16.94 -22.24 -0.36
C LEU A 34 16.72 -23.70 0.07
N SER A 35 17.57 -24.17 0.98
CA SER A 35 17.33 -25.44 1.68
C SER A 35 15.96 -25.41 2.41
N PHE A 36 15.27 -26.55 2.44
CA PHE A 36 13.96 -26.69 3.09
C PHE A 36 14.00 -26.27 4.57
N SER A 37 15.11 -26.54 5.27
CA SER A 37 15.33 -26.14 6.67
C SER A 37 15.40 -24.61 6.85
N CYS A 38 15.97 -23.90 5.88
CA CYS A 38 16.07 -22.44 5.88
C CYS A 38 14.71 -21.77 5.64
N ASN A 39 13.93 -22.34 4.71
CA ASN A 39 12.56 -21.92 4.46
C ASN A 39 11.65 -22.02 5.69
N ASN A 40 11.75 -23.12 6.45
CA ASN A 40 10.94 -23.30 7.65
C ASN A 40 11.31 -22.28 8.73
N LYS A 41 12.60 -22.08 9.00
CA LYS A 41 13.09 -21.05 9.94
C LYS A 41 12.60 -19.64 9.59
N LEU A 42 12.57 -19.30 8.29
CA LEU A 42 12.03 -18.02 7.82
C LEU A 42 10.53 -17.90 8.06
N LYS A 43 9.76 -18.94 7.75
CA LYS A 43 8.30 -18.95 7.97
C LYS A 43 7.95 -18.81 9.44
N ASP A 44 8.64 -19.55 10.31
CA ASP A 44 8.42 -19.52 11.76
C ASP A 44 8.75 -18.13 12.33
N ALA A 45 9.91 -17.58 11.98
CA ALA A 45 10.33 -16.26 12.45
C ALA A 45 9.42 -15.12 11.96
N ILE A 46 8.86 -15.25 10.76
CA ILE A 46 7.92 -14.28 10.19
C ILE A 46 6.55 -14.41 10.86
N GLY A 47 6.05 -15.64 11.05
CA GLY A 47 4.75 -15.93 11.64
C GLY A 47 4.63 -15.48 13.09
N GLU A 48 5.70 -15.63 13.88
CA GLU A 48 5.69 -15.21 15.30
C GLU A 48 5.77 -13.68 15.47
N LYS A 49 6.58 -13.00 14.65
CA LYS A 49 6.95 -11.60 14.89
C LYS A 49 6.07 -10.60 14.15
N TYR A 50 5.47 -10.99 13.03
CA TYR A 50 4.78 -10.07 12.14
C TYR A 50 3.41 -10.57 11.71
N LYS A 51 2.43 -9.67 11.72
CA LYS A 51 1.13 -9.90 11.08
C LYS A 51 1.31 -9.74 9.57
N VAL A 52 1.26 -10.85 8.84
CA VAL A 52 1.56 -10.87 7.40
C VAL A 52 0.28 -10.88 6.56
N GLU A 53 0.39 -10.25 5.39
CA GLU A 53 -0.55 -10.28 4.26
C GLU A 53 -2.04 -10.31 4.60
N GLY A 54 -2.63 -11.50 4.77
CA GLY A 54 -4.06 -11.68 4.96
C GLY A 54 -4.57 -10.94 6.20
N GLU A 55 -3.95 -11.19 7.34
CA GLU A 55 -4.34 -10.57 8.61
C GLU A 55 -4.11 -9.06 8.58
N LEU A 56 -2.96 -8.61 8.06
CA LEU A 56 -2.63 -7.20 7.96
C LEU A 56 -3.63 -6.45 7.06
N ARG A 57 -4.03 -7.04 5.93
CA ARG A 57 -5.05 -6.48 5.04
C ARG A 57 -6.40 -6.38 5.73
N GLN A 58 -6.80 -7.38 6.52
CA GLN A 58 -8.04 -7.36 7.28
C GLN A 58 -8.02 -6.26 8.35
N VAL A 59 -6.94 -6.16 9.13
CA VAL A 59 -6.75 -5.11 10.14
C VAL A 59 -6.82 -3.71 9.50
N ILE A 60 -6.17 -3.49 8.36
CA ILE A 60 -6.24 -2.20 7.65
C ILE A 60 -7.66 -1.89 7.18
N LYS A 61 -8.37 -2.88 6.63
CA LYS A 61 -9.78 -2.71 6.21
C LYS A 61 -10.67 -2.35 7.39
N GLN A 62 -10.51 -3.04 8.53
CA GLN A 62 -11.25 -2.78 9.76
C GLN A 62 -10.97 -1.37 10.29
N ASN A 63 -9.71 -0.94 10.31
CA ASN A 63 -9.33 0.41 10.71
C ASN A 63 -9.99 1.48 9.81
N ILE A 64 -10.04 1.26 8.50
CA ILE A 64 -10.69 2.18 7.56
C ILE A 64 -12.22 2.15 7.75
N ALA A 65 -12.83 0.99 7.98
CA ALA A 65 -14.27 0.85 8.24
C ALA A 65 -14.67 1.62 9.50
N ARG A 66 -13.93 1.43 10.60
CA ARG A 66 -14.12 2.16 11.86
C ARG A 66 -14.08 3.68 11.65
N LEU A 67 -13.12 4.19 10.87
CA LEU A 67 -13.03 5.62 10.60
C LEU A 67 -14.25 6.18 9.85
N LYS A 68 -14.87 5.36 8.98
CA LYS A 68 -16.06 5.72 8.22
C LYS A 68 -17.31 5.71 9.10
N GLU A 69 -17.46 4.71 9.95
CA GLU A 69 -18.59 4.56 10.89
C GLU A 69 -18.67 5.75 11.86
N ILE A 70 -17.52 6.15 12.41
CA ILE A 70 -17.40 7.30 13.32
C ILE A 70 -17.68 8.65 12.61
N LYS A 71 -17.66 8.68 11.26
CA LYS A 71 -17.78 9.90 10.44
C LYS A 71 -16.71 10.98 10.74
N SER A 72 -15.52 10.54 11.19
CA SER A 72 -14.35 11.42 11.33
C SER A 72 -13.98 12.11 10.00
N TYR A 73 -13.27 13.25 10.05
CA TYR A 73 -12.79 13.93 8.83
C TYR A 73 -12.06 12.96 7.88
N ARG A 74 -11.17 12.11 8.42
CA ARG A 74 -10.45 11.09 7.64
C ARG A 74 -11.42 10.09 7.00
N GLY A 75 -12.41 9.62 7.76
CA GLY A 75 -13.47 8.73 7.26
C GLY A 75 -14.26 9.33 6.10
N ILE A 76 -14.70 10.59 6.22
CA ILE A 76 -15.43 11.31 5.16
C ILE A 76 -14.58 11.42 3.89
N ARG A 77 -13.27 11.68 4.03
CA ARG A 77 -12.34 11.74 2.89
C ARG A 77 -12.15 10.37 2.23
N HIS A 78 -12.08 9.29 3.02
CA HIS A 78 -12.06 7.92 2.52
C HIS A 78 -13.36 7.54 1.79
N LEU A 79 -14.53 7.98 2.27
CA LEU A 79 -15.81 7.80 1.58
C LEU A 79 -15.84 8.54 0.24
N LYS A 80 -15.41 9.80 0.23
CA LYS A 80 -15.38 10.66 -0.97
C LYS A 80 -14.22 10.36 -1.92
N ARG A 81 -13.39 9.35 -1.63
CA ARG A 81 -12.15 9.01 -2.38
C ARG A 81 -11.27 10.25 -2.63
N LEU A 82 -10.96 10.98 -1.57
CA LEU A 82 -10.07 12.14 -1.57
C LEU A 82 -8.82 11.88 -0.73
N PRO A 83 -7.69 12.56 -1.01
CA PRO A 83 -6.52 12.45 -0.16
C PRO A 83 -6.82 12.92 1.26
N VAL A 84 -6.30 12.16 2.23
CA VAL A 84 -6.63 12.26 3.66
C VAL A 84 -5.62 13.12 4.43
N ARG A 85 -4.38 13.23 3.93
CA ARG A 85 -3.25 13.92 4.60
C ARG A 85 -3.19 15.43 4.29
N GLY A 86 -4.33 16.08 4.03
CA GLY A 86 -4.36 17.53 3.75
C GLY A 86 -3.72 17.97 2.41
N GLN A 87 -3.50 17.03 1.48
CA GLN A 87 -2.93 17.35 0.16
C GLN A 87 -3.90 18.22 -0.67
N ARG A 88 -3.34 19.09 -1.54
CA ARG A 88 -4.12 19.99 -2.41
C ARG A 88 -4.97 19.21 -3.42
N THR A 89 -6.29 19.36 -3.36
CA THR A 89 -7.24 18.64 -4.25
C THR A 89 -7.68 19.39 -5.50
N LYS A 90 -7.31 20.68 -5.64
CA LYS A 90 -7.68 21.51 -6.80
C LYS A 90 -7.00 21.01 -8.09
N THR A 91 -5.72 20.65 -8.01
CA THR A 91 -4.89 20.28 -9.18
C THR A 91 -4.44 18.81 -9.13
N ASN A 92 -3.86 18.36 -8.01
CA ASN A 92 -3.11 17.09 -7.95
C ASN A 92 -3.81 16.02 -7.09
N SER A 93 -4.88 15.41 -7.60
CA SER A 93 -5.62 14.32 -6.91
C SER A 93 -5.70 13.00 -7.71
N ARG A 94 -4.83 12.84 -8.71
CA ARG A 94 -4.89 11.75 -9.70
C ARG A 94 -4.71 10.35 -9.11
N SER A 95 -3.81 10.17 -8.15
CA SER A 95 -3.55 8.85 -7.56
C SER A 95 -4.75 8.24 -6.84
N VAL A 96 -5.67 9.08 -6.32
CA VAL A 96 -6.85 8.62 -5.56
C VAL A 96 -8.12 8.61 -6.42
N ARG A 97 -8.32 9.64 -7.25
CA ARG A 97 -9.50 9.74 -8.13
C ARG A 97 -9.38 8.92 -9.42
N GLY A 98 -8.18 8.44 -9.72
CA GLY A 98 -7.87 7.78 -10.99
C GLY A 98 -7.61 8.77 -12.13
N ASN A 99 -7.07 8.27 -13.24
CA ASN A 99 -6.80 9.05 -14.44
C ASN A 99 -8.04 9.19 -15.34
N VAL A 100 -9.20 9.50 -14.74
CA VAL A 100 -10.40 9.78 -15.53
C VAL A 100 -10.32 11.24 -15.95
N ARG A 101 -9.98 11.51 -17.21
CA ARG A 101 -10.32 12.79 -17.85
C ARG A 101 -11.79 12.68 -18.25
N LYS A 102 -12.70 13.17 -17.41
CA LYS A 102 -14.02 13.54 -17.91
C LYS A 102 -13.83 14.78 -18.76
N THR A 103 -13.38 14.61 -20.00
CA THR A 103 -13.57 15.63 -21.02
C THR A 103 -15.07 15.77 -21.13
N ALA A 104 -15.64 16.84 -20.60
CA ALA A 104 -16.98 17.22 -21.01
C ALA A 104 -16.88 17.33 -22.53
N GLY A 105 -17.51 16.41 -23.25
CA GLY A 105 -17.66 16.58 -24.69
C GLY A 105 -18.24 17.97 -24.86
N SER A 106 -17.57 18.83 -25.62
CA SER A 106 -18.17 20.03 -26.18
C SER A 106 -19.56 19.62 -26.66
N GLY A 107 -20.61 20.30 -26.20
CA GLY A 107 -22.02 19.91 -26.31
C GLY A 107 -22.57 19.85 -27.74
N LYS A 108 -21.76 19.48 -28.72
CA LYS A 108 -22.15 19.17 -30.08
C LYS A 108 -22.74 17.76 -30.10
N ARG A 109 -24.04 17.68 -30.43
CA ARG A 109 -24.72 16.43 -30.78
C ARG A 109 -23.86 15.69 -31.81
N LYS A 110 -23.68 14.37 -31.64
CA LYS A 110 -23.10 13.55 -32.71
C LYS A 110 -24.04 13.66 -33.90
N ALA A 111 -23.56 14.19 -35.02
CA ALA A 111 -24.28 14.10 -36.28
C ALA A 111 -24.29 12.62 -36.67
N ASP A 112 -25.47 12.09 -36.94
CA ASP A 112 -25.66 10.71 -37.38
C ASP A 112 -24.88 10.50 -38.69
N LEU A 113 -23.91 9.60 -38.66
CA LEU A 113 -23.21 9.15 -39.86
C LEU A 113 -24.15 8.19 -40.60
N LYS A 114 -24.60 8.59 -41.79
CA LYS A 114 -25.39 7.79 -42.73
C LYS A 114 -24.49 6.80 -43.46
#